data_AF-K9XYV2-F1
#
_entry.id   AF-K9XYV2-F1
#
_cell.length_a   1.000
_cell.length_b   1.000
_cell.length_c   1.000
_cell.angle_alpha   90.00
_cell.angle_beta   90.00
_cell.angle_gamma   90.00
#
_symmetry.space_group_name_H-M   'P 1'
#
loop_
_entity.id
_entity.type
_entity.pdbx_description
1 polymer ?
#
loop_
_entity_poly.entity_id
_entity_poly.type
_entity_poly.pdbx_seq_one_letter_code
_entity_poly.pdbx_strand_id
1 'polypeptide(L)' 'MAQRLKRWESPRRQGRNDKGKGGSARARQLRKQQQMLRQKLQDNSQNKQNNQSSGREFNPPLFFEIISD' A
#
# COMPACT_ATOMS: atom_id res chain seq x y z
N MET A 1 17.39 -7.44 8.25
CA MET A 1 16.69 -8.39 9.14
C MET A 1 16.46 -9.70 8.39
N ALA A 2 17.20 -10.76 8.72
CA ALA A 2 17.03 -12.06 8.06
C ALA A 2 15.89 -12.83 8.74
N GLN A 3 14.72 -12.90 8.09
CA GLN A 3 13.63 -13.77 8.55
C GLN A 3 14.05 -15.23 8.31
N ARG A 4 14.38 -15.95 9.39
CA ARG A 4 14.65 -17.40 9.36
C ARG A 4 13.31 -18.13 9.21
N LEU A 5 13.17 -18.95 8.16
CA LEU A 5 11.98 -19.81 7.97
C LEU A 5 11.90 -20.87 9.08
N LYS A 6 10.66 -21.27 9.43
CA LYS A 6 10.46 -22.39 10.37
C LYS A 6 10.92 -23.70 9.74
N ARG A 7 11.41 -24.65 10.56
CA ARG A 7 12.00 -25.93 10.10
C ARG A 7 11.11 -26.78 9.18
N TRP A 8 9.79 -26.61 9.28
CA TRP A 8 8.79 -27.29 8.46
C TRP A 8 8.26 -26.45 7.31
N GLU A 9 8.73 -25.21 7.14
CA GLU A 9 8.52 -24.47 5.90
C GLU A 9 9.66 -24.78 4.93
N SER A 10 9.32 -25.48 3.85
CA SER A 10 10.23 -25.61 2.69
C SER A 10 10.63 -24.21 2.21
N PRO A 11 11.92 -23.92 1.90
CA PRO A 11 12.38 -22.62 1.43
C PRO A 11 11.43 -22.05 0.38
N ARG A 12 10.53 -21.15 0.79
CA ARG A 12 9.50 -20.63 -0.10
C ARG A 12 10.23 -19.76 -1.11
N ARG A 13 10.44 -20.28 -2.32
CA ARG A 13 10.99 -19.48 -3.42
C ARG A 13 10.13 -18.23 -3.55
N GLN A 14 10.77 -17.07 -3.53
CA GLN A 14 10.10 -15.81 -3.83
C GLN A 14 9.44 -15.93 -5.21
N GLY A 15 8.20 -15.48 -5.33
CA GLY A 15 7.44 -15.46 -6.58
C GLY A 15 6.53 -16.64 -6.90
N ARG A 16 6.32 -17.60 -5.98
CA ARG A 16 5.26 -18.62 -6.11
C ARG A 16 3.86 -18.01 -6.26
N ASN A 17 3.66 -16.83 -5.67
CA ASN A 17 2.37 -16.13 -5.63
C ASN A 17 2.24 -15.08 -6.74
N ASP A 18 3.22 -14.92 -7.63
CA ASP A 18 3.18 -13.89 -8.67
C ASP A 18 2.38 -14.36 -9.90
N LYS A 19 2.18 -15.67 -10.03
CA LYS A 19 1.42 -16.31 -11.12
C LYS A 19 0.08 -16.86 -10.63
N GLY A 20 -0.88 -16.99 -11.55
CA GLY A 20 -2.22 -17.52 -11.27
C GLY A 20 -3.18 -16.51 -10.62
N LYS A 21 -4.30 -17.02 -10.10
CA LYS A 21 -5.42 -16.19 -9.60
C LYS A 21 -5.01 -15.29 -8.43
N GLY A 22 -4.21 -15.81 -7.49
CA GLY A 22 -3.71 -15.05 -6.34
C GLY A 22 -2.77 -13.90 -6.72
N GLY A 23 -1.83 -14.16 -7.65
CA GLY A 23 -0.92 -13.13 -8.14
C GLY A 23 -1.62 -12.03 -8.94
N SER A 24 -2.55 -12.43 -9.82
CA SER A 24 -3.36 -11.47 -10.57
C SER A 24 -4.22 -10.60 -9.64
N ALA A 25 -4.84 -11.19 -8.61
CA ALA A 25 -5.62 -10.44 -7.63
C ALA A 25 -4.76 -9.42 -6.86
N ARG A 26 -3.57 -9.83 -6.41
CA ARG A 26 -2.61 -8.94 -5.73
C ARG A 26 -2.15 -7.80 -6.64
N ALA A 27 -1.83 -8.10 -7.90
CA ALA A 27 -1.42 -7.08 -8.88
C ALA A 27 -2.55 -6.06 -9.13
N ARG A 28 -3.82 -6.50 -9.17
CA ARG A 28 -4.98 -5.61 -9.27
C ARG A 28 -5.14 -4.70 -8.06
N GLN A 29 -4.95 -5.23 -6.85
CA GLN A 29 -4.99 -4.43 -5.62
C GLN A 29 -3.90 -3.35 -5.62
N LEU A 30 -2.66 -3.70 -5.99
CA LEU A 30 -1.56 -2.74 -6.08
C LEU A 30 -1.82 -1.65 -7.13
N ARG A 31 -2.33 -2.02 -8.31
CA ARG A 31 -2.72 -1.05 -9.33
C ARG A 31 -3.78 -0.07 -8.83
N LYS A 32 -4.80 -0.57 -8.11
CA LYS A 32 -5.85 0.26 -7.52
C LYS A 32 -5.28 1.23 -6.47
N GLN A 33 -4.41 0.74 -5.59
CA GLN A 33 -3.74 1.59 -4.59
C GLN A 33 -2.91 2.69 -5.27
N GLN A 34 -2.13 2.35 -6.29
CA GLN A 34 -1.31 3.32 -7.01
C GLN A 34 -2.16 4.34 -7.77
N GLN A 35 -3.27 3.93 -8.39
CA GLN A 35 -4.20 4.84 -9.05
C GLN A 35 -4.82 5.83 -8.06
N MET A 36 -5.30 5.35 -6.91
CA MET A 36 -5.84 6.20 -5.85
C MET A 36 -4.78 7.17 -5.32
N LEU A 37 -3.53 6.71 -5.17
CA LEU A 37 -2.43 7.58 -4.75
C LEU A 37 -2.16 8.69 -5.77
N ARG A 38 -2.14 8.37 -7.08
CA ARG A 38 -1.96 9.37 -8.14
C ARG A 38 -3.07 10.43 -8.11
N GLN A 39 -4.33 10.02 -7.98
CA GLN A 39 -5.46 10.95 -7.85
C GLN A 39 -5.29 11.84 -6.62
N LYS A 40 -5.02 11.27 -5.45
CA LYS A 40 -4.78 12.05 -4.22
C LYS A 40 -3.64 13.06 -4.35
N LEU A 41 -2.54 12.70 -5.03
CA LEU A 41 -1.42 13.62 -5.24
C LEU A 41 -1.76 14.73 -6.24
N GLN A 42 -2.51 14.40 -7.29
CA GLN A 42 -2.97 15.36 -8.28
C GLN A 42 -4.02 16.32 -7.69
N ASP A 43 -5.01 15.82 -6.95
CA ASP A 43 -6.04 16.60 -6.27
C ASP A 43 -5.42 17.53 -5.21
N ASN A 44 -4.39 17.08 -4.49
CA ASN A 44 -3.66 17.93 -3.55
C ASN A 44 -2.88 19.05 -4.26
N SER A 45 -2.45 18.83 -5.50
CA SER A 45 -1.72 19.83 -6.28
C SER A 45 -2.67 20.88 -6.85
N GLN A 46 -3.86 20.46 -7.30
CA GLN A 46 -4.90 21.37 -7.78
C GLN A 46 -5.59 22.14 -6.64
N ASN A 47 -5.86 21.49 -5.50
CA ASN A 47 -6.45 22.18 -4.34
C ASN A 47 -5.50 23.17 -3.66
N LYS A 48 -4.17 22.98 -3.76
CA LYS A 48 -3.18 23.95 -3.24
C LYS A 48 -3.17 25.26 -4.00
N GLN A 49 -3.58 25.27 -5.27
CA GLN A 49 -3.73 26.52 -6.03
C GLN A 49 -5.00 27.28 -5.63
N ASN A 50 -6.02 26.60 -5.08
CA ASN A 50 -7.32 27.20 -4.77
C ASN A 50 -7.56 27.48 -3.27
N ASN A 51 -6.84 26.85 -2.33
CA ASN A 51 -7.12 27.01 -0.90
C ASN A 51 -5.84 27.25 -0.06
N GLN A 52 -5.43 28.51 0.00
CA GLN A 52 -4.71 29.05 1.16
C GLN A 52 -5.71 29.30 2.29
N SER A 53 -6.07 28.27 3.08
CA SER A 53 -6.58 28.46 4.46
C SER A 53 -6.98 27.14 5.11
N SER A 54 -6.67 27.06 6.40
CA SER A 54 -7.22 26.16 7.44
C SER A 54 -6.70 24.72 7.53
N GLY A 55 -6.33 24.36 8.76
CA GLY A 55 -5.59 23.18 9.17
C GLY A 55 -6.21 21.85 8.76
N ARG A 56 -5.36 20.94 8.27
CA ARG A 56 -5.73 19.56 8.01
C ARG A 56 -5.27 18.67 9.16
N GLU A 57 -6.23 18.19 9.94
CA GLU A 57 -6.09 17.03 10.82
C GLU A 57 -5.60 15.83 9.99
N PHE A 58 -4.36 15.40 10.23
CA PHE A 58 -3.76 14.26 9.56
C PHE A 58 -4.30 12.98 10.19
N ASN A 59 -5.38 12.44 9.64
CA ASN A 59 -5.87 11.11 10.01
C ASN A 59 -5.16 10.04 9.16
N PRO A 60 -4.17 9.30 9.71
CA PRO A 60 -3.53 8.21 8.98
C PRO A 60 -4.55 7.10 8.72
N PRO A 61 -4.42 6.35 7.62
CA PRO A 61 -5.33 5.25 7.34
C PRO A 61 -5.10 4.12 8.37
N LEU A 62 -6.20 3.54 8.88
CA LEU A 62 -6.25 2.51 9.95
C LEU A 62 -5.24 1.34 9.81
N PHE A 63 -4.74 1.07 8.60
CA PHE A 63 -3.69 0.08 8.37
C PHE A 63 -2.34 0.43 9.02
N PHE A 64 -2.06 1.71 9.29
CA PHE A 64 -0.83 2.14 9.97
C PHE A 64 -0.85 1.88 11.47
N GLU A 65 -2.03 1.89 12.10
CA GLU A 65 -2.19 1.61 13.53
C GLU A 65 -1.86 0.13 13.83
N ILE A 66 -2.26 -0.79 12.95
CA ILE A 66 -2.04 -2.24 13.11
C ILE A 66 -0.55 -2.64 13.08
N ILE A 67 0.32 -1.81 12.48
CA ILE A 67 1.77 -2.10 12.35
C ILE A 67 2.55 -1.44 13.50
N SER A 68 1.93 -0.57 14.29
CA SER A 68 2.59 0.22 15.33
C SER A 68 2.56 -0.44 16.72
N ASP A 69 2.00 -1.65 16.85
CA ASP A 69 2.04 -2.50 18.04
C ASP A 69 3.15 -3.58 17.97
#